data_AF-A0A536SNA7-F1
#
_entry.id   AF-A0A536SNA7-F1
#
_cell.length_a   1.000
_cell.length_b   1.000
_cell.length_c   1.000
_cell.angle_alpha   90.00
_cell.angle_beta   90.00
_cell.angle_gamma   90.00
#
_symmetry.space_group_name_H-M   'P 1'
#
loop_
_entity.id
_entity.type
_entity.pdbx_description
1 polymer ?
#
loop_
_entity_poly.entity_id
_entity_poly.type
_entity_poly.pdbx_seq_one_letter_code
_entity_poly.pdbx_strand_id
1 'polypeptide(L)'
;MLELLREGRRHRPGGVWLILIRAGSVAAPLYVLWIGALAQIFGSWALDLGRLLHAELLMRFATWARAFTAYFHLDISIFIAIVFPIAFLTTTANPRRSRLAWTDVALAAASLAVALYYIVLNDRFLNWSRGFSQPTVGDVFVGFTLLALVIELCRRSVGWGLTSLVLVLLVFTVFGHWMPGALRHDNFGVPYFIEMMTIMENGVFGAPLEVAATYAFLFVLFGNFFEKSGGGQLFFDLASAVTGRMRGGAAKACVTASGLYGSISGSPTADVATTGPLTIPIMKRMGIPAARAGAIEATASSGGAMLPPVMGAVAFIMSDLTGIAYASIARASVLPALLYYLSIYLLVHNEAVRHNEAPLPPDQIVPLGRALANGWRHLLPIGALIALLVAGYTPVYVAAGATAAVIVLSWFHPPTAIGPRRFVECCT
;
A
#
# COMPACT_ATOMS: atom_id res chain seq x y z
N MET A 1 21.91 -8.37 -14.56
CA MET A 1 21.50 -8.24 -13.14
C MET A 1 21.02 -6.82 -12.78
N LEU A 2 21.65 -5.75 -13.31
CA LEU A 2 21.13 -4.37 -13.21
C LEU A 2 19.82 -4.12 -13.99
N GLU A 3 19.50 -4.93 -15.00
CA GLU A 3 18.20 -4.87 -15.69
C GLU A 3 17.03 -5.49 -14.91
N LEU A 4 17.31 -6.32 -13.89
CA LEU A 4 16.27 -6.90 -13.02
C LEU A 4 15.77 -5.92 -11.96
N LEU A 5 16.47 -4.79 -11.76
CA LEU A 5 16.09 -3.70 -10.86
C LEU A 5 15.37 -2.55 -11.59
N ARG A 6 15.14 -2.67 -12.91
CA ARG A 6 14.20 -1.77 -13.59
C ARG A 6 12.80 -2.14 -13.11
N GLU A 7 12.26 -1.29 -12.24
CA GLU A 7 10.83 -1.07 -11.97
C GLU A 7 9.96 -2.32 -12.22
N GLY A 8 9.66 -3.06 -11.15
CA GLY A 8 9.00 -4.36 -11.22
C GLY A 8 7.86 -4.42 -12.24
N ARG A 9 7.94 -5.35 -13.20
CA ARG A 9 6.89 -5.75 -14.16
C ARG A 9 5.92 -4.63 -14.60
N ARG A 10 6.41 -3.41 -14.85
CA ARG A 10 5.56 -2.30 -15.26
C ARG A 10 5.80 -1.95 -16.73
N HIS A 11 4.72 -1.93 -17.51
CA HIS A 11 4.76 -1.31 -18.83
C HIS A 11 4.67 0.21 -18.69
N ARG A 12 5.28 0.95 -19.61
CA ARG A 12 5.06 2.40 -19.76
C ARG A 12 4.27 2.66 -21.04
N PRO A 13 2.96 2.41 -21.05
CA PRO A 13 2.15 2.61 -22.24
C PRO A 13 2.12 4.10 -22.62
N GLY A 14 2.25 4.40 -23.90
CA GLY A 14 2.18 5.76 -24.45
C GLY A 14 0.78 6.13 -24.96
N GLY A 15 0.60 7.40 -25.32
CA GLY A 15 -0.64 7.88 -25.95
C GLY A 15 -1.85 7.92 -25.00
N VAL A 16 -3.02 7.53 -25.50
CA VAL A 16 -4.30 7.56 -24.78
C VAL A 16 -4.26 6.76 -23.48
N TRP A 17 -3.57 5.62 -23.47
CA TRP A 17 -3.44 4.76 -22.29
C TRP A 17 -2.72 5.45 -21.13
N LEU A 18 -1.71 6.27 -21.41
CA LEU A 18 -1.02 7.04 -20.38
C LEU A 18 -1.95 8.06 -19.71
N ILE A 19 -2.83 8.68 -20.50
CA ILE A 19 -3.80 9.66 -20.02
C ILE A 19 -4.81 8.95 -19.11
N LEU A 20 -5.34 7.79 -19.54
CA LEU A 20 -6.27 7.00 -18.74
C LEU A 20 -5.65 6.52 -17.42
N ILE A 21 -4.42 6.02 -17.44
CA ILE A 21 -3.70 5.61 -16.23
C ILE A 21 -3.52 6.80 -15.30
N ARG A 22 -3.03 7.93 -15.80
CA ARG A 22 -2.84 9.15 -14.97
C ARG A 22 -4.14 9.66 -14.38
N ALA A 23 -5.21 9.73 -15.17
CA ALA A 23 -6.51 10.18 -14.72
C ALA A 23 -7.07 9.23 -13.65
N GLY A 24 -7.03 7.92 -13.88
CA GLY A 24 -7.49 6.92 -12.92
C GLY A 24 -6.64 6.88 -11.65
N SER A 25 -5.33 7.00 -11.77
CA SER A 25 -4.38 7.07 -10.65
C SER A 25 -4.61 8.28 -9.76
N VAL A 26 -5.13 9.38 -10.30
CA VAL A 26 -5.56 10.55 -9.50
C VAL A 26 -6.98 10.37 -8.96
N ALA A 27 -7.88 9.77 -9.74
CA ALA A 27 -9.26 9.53 -9.34
C ALA A 27 -9.36 8.59 -8.13
N ALA A 28 -8.57 7.51 -8.08
CA ALA A 28 -8.58 6.58 -6.95
C ALA A 28 -8.26 7.27 -5.60
N PRO A 29 -7.12 7.97 -5.43
CA PRO A 29 -6.85 8.77 -4.24
C PRO A 29 -7.93 9.76 -3.88
N LEU A 30 -8.46 10.50 -4.86
CA LEU A 30 -9.50 11.49 -4.59
C LEU A 30 -10.79 10.81 -4.13
N TYR A 31 -11.13 9.67 -4.71
CA TYR A 31 -12.28 8.87 -4.28
C TYR A 31 -12.09 8.34 -2.86
N VAL A 32 -10.95 7.73 -2.57
CA VAL A 32 -10.63 7.19 -1.24
C VAL A 32 -10.59 8.30 -0.18
N LEU A 33 -10.00 9.46 -0.50
CA LEU A 33 -10.03 10.64 0.37
C LEU A 33 -11.45 11.15 0.57
N TRP A 34 -12.28 11.14 -0.48
CA TRP A 34 -13.68 11.54 -0.40
C TRP A 34 -14.45 10.66 0.58
N ILE A 35 -14.48 9.35 0.35
CA ILE A 35 -15.23 8.41 1.18
C ILE A 35 -14.68 8.32 2.60
N GLY A 36 -13.36 8.43 2.78
CA GLY A 36 -12.72 8.18 4.07
C GLY A 36 -12.63 9.40 4.98
N ALA A 37 -12.52 10.62 4.44
CA ALA A 37 -12.32 11.84 5.24
C ALA A 37 -13.15 13.02 4.77
N LEU A 38 -13.06 13.39 3.48
CA LEU A 38 -13.56 14.67 3.01
C LEU A 38 -15.09 14.74 3.05
N ALA A 39 -15.81 13.65 2.76
CA ALA A 39 -17.27 13.64 2.81
C ALA A 39 -17.80 13.94 4.23
N GLN A 40 -17.14 13.41 5.26
CA GLN A 40 -17.49 13.68 6.66
C GLN A 40 -17.08 15.10 7.09
N ILE A 41 -15.89 15.56 6.70
CA ILE A 41 -15.43 16.94 7.00
C ILE A 41 -16.37 17.94 6.35
N PHE A 42 -16.49 17.91 5.02
CA PHE A 42 -17.32 18.86 4.28
C PHE A 42 -18.80 18.73 4.65
N GLY A 43 -19.28 17.51 4.89
CA GLY A 43 -20.64 17.28 5.35
C GLY A 43 -20.91 17.90 6.72
N SER A 44 -19.97 17.83 7.66
CA SER A 44 -20.10 18.45 8.99
C SER A 44 -20.07 19.97 8.88
N TRP A 45 -19.11 20.53 8.16
CA TRP A 45 -19.01 21.97 7.92
C TRP A 45 -20.24 22.53 7.22
N ALA A 46 -20.75 21.84 6.19
CA ALA A 46 -21.96 22.24 5.49
C ALA A 46 -23.20 22.15 6.38
N LEU A 47 -23.26 21.20 7.32
CA LEU A 47 -24.36 21.12 8.28
C LEU A 47 -24.35 22.30 9.24
N ASP A 48 -23.18 22.63 9.80
CA ASP A 48 -23.03 23.73 10.75
C ASP A 48 -23.31 25.08 10.08
N LEU A 49 -22.74 25.28 8.88
CA LEU A 49 -22.99 26.47 8.08
C LEU A 49 -24.45 26.56 7.61
N GLY A 50 -25.03 25.43 7.21
CA GLY A 50 -26.44 25.34 6.79
C GLY A 50 -27.41 25.67 7.92
N ARG A 51 -27.12 25.22 9.15
CA ARG A 51 -27.88 25.61 10.35
C ARG A 51 -27.74 27.09 10.67
N LEU A 52 -26.54 27.64 10.56
CA LEU A 52 -26.27 29.05 10.85
C LEU A 52 -26.94 29.98 9.82
N LEU A 53 -26.88 29.63 8.53
CA LEU A 53 -27.43 30.42 7.43
C LEU A 53 -28.88 30.06 7.08
N HIS A 54 -29.51 29.10 7.77
CA HIS A 54 -30.82 28.55 7.43
C HIS A 54 -30.94 28.11 5.96
N ALA A 55 -29.84 27.59 5.41
CA ALA A 55 -29.73 27.24 3.99
C ALA A 55 -30.03 25.75 3.78
N GLU A 56 -31.25 25.43 3.33
CA GLU A 56 -31.67 24.04 3.08
C GLU A 56 -30.72 23.28 2.13
N LEU A 57 -30.17 23.96 1.11
CA LEU A 57 -29.29 23.33 0.14
C LEU A 57 -28.02 22.79 0.80
N LEU A 58 -27.43 23.55 1.74
CA LEU A 58 -26.26 23.13 2.51
C LEU A 58 -26.57 21.95 3.43
N MET A 59 -27.76 21.94 4.04
CA MET A 59 -28.22 20.83 4.87
C MET A 59 -28.46 19.55 4.05
N ARG A 60 -29.04 19.67 2.84
CA ARG A 60 -29.22 18.53 1.90
C ARG A 60 -27.89 18.00 1.39
N PHE A 61 -26.94 18.89 1.09
CA PHE A 61 -25.59 18.48 0.73
C PHE A 61 -24.90 17.76 1.90
N ALA A 62 -25.05 18.27 3.12
CA ALA A 62 -24.49 17.67 4.32
C ALA A 62 -25.03 16.26 4.58
N THR A 63 -26.35 16.06 4.45
CA THR A 63 -26.94 14.72 4.60
C THR A 63 -26.51 13.78 3.49
N TRP A 64 -26.46 14.25 2.24
CA TRP A 64 -25.96 13.45 1.12
C TRP A 64 -24.49 13.03 1.30
N ALA A 65 -23.61 13.99 1.62
CA ALA A 65 -22.18 13.73 1.81
C ALA A 65 -21.95 12.74 2.97
N ARG A 66 -22.68 12.89 4.08
CA ARG A 66 -22.57 11.99 5.23
C ARG A 66 -23.23 10.63 5.00
N ALA A 67 -24.25 10.55 4.15
CA ALA A 67 -24.90 9.29 3.76
C ALA A 67 -24.08 8.52 2.71
N PHE A 68 -23.21 9.19 1.97
CA PHE A 68 -22.38 8.57 0.94
C PHE A 68 -21.49 7.46 1.51
N THR A 69 -20.97 7.64 2.73
CA THR A 69 -20.09 6.67 3.42
C THR A 69 -20.81 5.44 3.98
N ALA A 70 -22.13 5.29 3.76
CA ALA A 70 -22.92 4.18 4.28
C ALA A 70 -23.03 2.98 3.31
N TYR A 71 -22.55 3.10 2.07
CA TYR A 71 -22.70 2.09 1.01
C TYR A 71 -21.41 1.30 0.77
N PHE A 72 -21.01 0.55 1.77
CA PHE A 72 -19.79 -0.28 1.79
C PHE A 72 -19.49 -1.03 0.49
N HIS A 73 -20.47 -1.79 0.01
CA HIS A 73 -20.35 -2.63 -1.18
C HIS A 73 -20.23 -1.83 -2.49
N LEU A 74 -20.90 -0.68 -2.56
CA LEU A 74 -20.82 0.21 -3.72
C LEU A 74 -19.45 0.88 -3.78
N ASP A 75 -18.92 1.32 -2.64
CA ASP A 75 -17.61 1.96 -2.53
C ASP A 75 -16.48 1.03 -2.98
N ILE A 76 -16.52 -0.23 -2.52
CA ILE A 76 -15.55 -1.24 -2.97
C ILE A 76 -15.70 -1.52 -4.47
N SER A 77 -16.93 -1.59 -4.98
CA SER A 77 -17.15 -1.83 -6.42
C SER A 77 -16.58 -0.68 -7.28
N ILE A 78 -16.75 0.57 -6.84
CA ILE A 78 -16.16 1.74 -7.50
C ILE A 78 -14.63 1.72 -7.39
N PHE A 79 -14.08 1.34 -6.23
CA PHE A 79 -12.65 1.18 -6.05
C PHE A 79 -12.07 0.13 -7.02
N ILE A 80 -12.70 -1.05 -7.15
CA ILE A 80 -12.33 -2.07 -8.14
C ILE A 80 -12.42 -1.51 -9.56
N ALA A 81 -13.50 -0.78 -9.89
CA ALA A 81 -13.72 -0.19 -11.22
C ALA A 81 -12.60 0.77 -11.64
N ILE A 82 -11.95 1.43 -10.69
CA ILE A 82 -10.83 2.33 -10.96
C ILE A 82 -9.50 1.55 -10.92
N VAL A 83 -9.25 0.82 -9.83
CA VAL A 83 -7.91 0.27 -9.54
C VAL A 83 -7.57 -0.95 -10.37
N PHE A 84 -8.50 -1.89 -10.59
CA PHE A 84 -8.17 -3.13 -11.31
C PHE A 84 -7.82 -2.87 -12.78
N PRO A 85 -8.58 -2.05 -13.54
CA PRO A 85 -8.19 -1.72 -14.91
C PRO A 85 -6.81 -1.07 -14.99
N ILE A 86 -6.51 -0.11 -14.11
CA ILE A 86 -5.20 0.54 -14.04
C ILE A 86 -4.12 -0.49 -13.71
N ALA A 87 -4.38 -1.39 -12.75
CA ALA A 87 -3.43 -2.40 -12.35
C ALA A 87 -3.13 -3.37 -13.51
N PHE A 88 -4.12 -3.78 -14.31
CA PHE A 88 -3.88 -4.59 -15.51
C PHE A 88 -3.17 -3.84 -16.64
N LEU A 89 -3.45 -2.54 -16.81
CA LEU A 89 -2.78 -1.71 -17.82
C LEU A 89 -1.32 -1.37 -17.45
N THR A 90 -1.02 -1.35 -16.16
CA THR A 90 0.33 -1.03 -15.64
C THR A 90 1.16 -2.27 -15.39
N THR A 91 0.58 -3.39 -14.96
CA THR A 91 1.31 -4.62 -14.61
C THR A 91 1.32 -5.66 -15.72
N THR A 92 2.51 -6.13 -16.08
CA THR A 92 2.68 -7.12 -17.15
C THR A 92 2.78 -8.55 -16.66
N ALA A 93 2.19 -9.47 -17.44
CA ALA A 93 2.45 -10.89 -17.33
C ALA A 93 3.87 -11.29 -17.78
N ASN A 94 4.51 -10.51 -18.67
CA ASN A 94 5.84 -10.82 -19.20
C ASN A 94 6.80 -9.63 -19.01
N PRO A 95 7.77 -9.73 -18.07
CA PRO A 95 8.71 -8.65 -17.76
C PRO A 95 9.57 -8.17 -18.95
N ARG A 96 9.72 -9.00 -19.99
CA ARG A 96 10.53 -8.67 -21.18
C ARG A 96 9.78 -7.81 -22.20
N ARG A 97 8.47 -7.61 -22.03
CA ARG A 97 7.67 -6.80 -22.95
C ARG A 97 7.65 -5.35 -22.47
N SER A 98 7.77 -4.43 -23.42
CA SER A 98 7.70 -2.98 -23.15
C SER A 98 6.40 -2.33 -23.64
N ARG A 99 5.64 -3.04 -24.49
CA ARG A 99 4.38 -2.58 -25.07
C ARG A 99 3.20 -3.30 -24.43
N LEU A 100 2.10 -2.57 -24.30
CA LEU A 100 0.83 -3.07 -23.79
C LEU A 100 0.30 -4.19 -24.69
N ALA A 101 0.01 -5.36 -24.13
CA ALA A 101 -0.57 -6.46 -24.88
C ALA A 101 -2.09 -6.30 -24.97
N TRP A 102 -2.70 -6.79 -26.05
CA TRP A 102 -4.15 -6.83 -26.18
C TRP A 102 -4.80 -7.62 -25.02
N THR A 103 -4.10 -8.62 -24.48
CA THR A 103 -4.53 -9.39 -23.30
C THR A 103 -4.67 -8.51 -22.06
N ASP A 104 -3.79 -7.51 -21.89
CA ASP A 104 -3.83 -6.61 -20.74
C ASP A 104 -5.02 -5.65 -20.85
N VAL A 105 -5.30 -5.18 -22.07
CA VAL A 105 -6.49 -4.39 -22.37
C VAL A 105 -7.77 -5.20 -22.18
N ALA A 106 -7.79 -6.47 -22.61
CA ALA A 106 -8.93 -7.36 -22.44
C ALA A 106 -9.22 -7.64 -20.96
N LEU A 107 -8.19 -7.88 -20.15
CA LEU A 107 -8.34 -8.08 -18.70
C LEU A 107 -8.76 -6.79 -17.99
N ALA A 108 -8.22 -5.64 -18.39
CA ALA A 108 -8.65 -4.35 -17.89
C ALA A 108 -10.13 -4.09 -18.20
N ALA A 109 -10.57 -4.33 -19.44
CA ALA A 109 -11.96 -4.20 -19.84
C ALA A 109 -12.88 -5.20 -19.10
N ALA A 110 -12.45 -6.45 -18.93
CA ALA A 110 -13.19 -7.45 -18.16
C ALA A 110 -13.33 -7.04 -16.69
N SER A 111 -12.26 -6.53 -16.07
CA SER A 111 -12.31 -6.05 -14.69
C SER A 111 -13.24 -4.84 -14.51
N LEU A 112 -13.26 -3.93 -15.49
CA LEU A 112 -14.20 -2.81 -15.50
C LEU A 112 -15.65 -3.31 -15.67
N ALA A 113 -15.90 -4.25 -16.58
CA ALA A 113 -17.23 -4.83 -16.81
C ALA A 113 -17.78 -5.54 -15.56
N VAL A 114 -16.93 -6.31 -14.86
CA VAL A 114 -17.28 -6.96 -13.59
C VAL A 114 -17.65 -5.91 -12.53
N ALA A 115 -16.84 -4.86 -12.39
CA ALA A 115 -17.12 -3.80 -11.43
C ALA A 115 -18.41 -3.03 -11.74
N LEU A 116 -18.63 -2.70 -13.02
CA LEU A 116 -19.87 -2.05 -13.47
C LEU A 116 -21.11 -2.93 -13.25
N TYR A 117 -20.99 -4.25 -13.40
CA TYR A 117 -22.08 -5.18 -13.09
C TYR A 117 -22.51 -5.07 -11.63
N TYR A 118 -21.56 -5.06 -10.68
CA TYR A 118 -21.86 -4.89 -9.25
C TYR A 118 -22.40 -3.49 -8.92
N ILE A 119 -21.91 -2.44 -9.59
CA ILE A 119 -22.42 -1.07 -9.39
C ILE A 119 -23.88 -0.94 -9.87
N VAL A 120 -24.18 -1.41 -11.08
CA VAL A 120 -25.53 -1.29 -11.68
C VAL A 120 -26.54 -2.15 -10.94
N LEU A 121 -26.13 -3.34 -10.48
CA LEU A 121 -27.01 -4.29 -9.77
C LEU A 121 -26.81 -4.24 -8.26
N ASN A 122 -26.38 -3.09 -7.71
CA ASN A 122 -26.03 -2.95 -6.30
C ASN A 122 -27.18 -3.37 -5.35
N ASP A 123 -28.43 -3.03 -5.66
CA ASP A 123 -29.57 -3.41 -4.80
C ASP A 123 -29.75 -4.94 -4.70
N ARG A 124 -29.57 -5.63 -5.82
CA ARG A 124 -29.59 -7.09 -5.85
C ARG A 124 -28.39 -7.67 -5.13
N PHE A 125 -27.21 -7.08 -5.32
CA PHE A 125 -25.99 -7.48 -4.62
C PHE A 125 -26.15 -7.35 -3.09
N LEU A 126 -26.74 -6.24 -2.62
CA LEU A 126 -27.05 -6.02 -1.21
C LEU A 126 -28.04 -7.06 -0.68
N ASN A 127 -29.08 -7.39 -1.44
CA ASN A 127 -30.03 -8.42 -1.05
C ASN A 127 -29.39 -9.82 -1.01
N TRP A 128 -28.50 -10.13 -1.94
CA TRP A 128 -27.75 -11.39 -1.93
C TRP A 128 -26.77 -11.47 -0.74
N SER A 129 -25.98 -10.43 -0.51
CA SER A 129 -25.07 -10.32 0.64
C SER A 129 -25.79 -10.53 1.99
N ARG A 130 -27.03 -10.06 2.10
CA ARG A 130 -27.88 -10.21 3.30
C ARG A 130 -28.69 -11.52 3.34
N GLY A 131 -28.56 -12.39 2.35
CA GLY A 131 -29.29 -13.66 2.26
C GLY A 131 -30.77 -13.53 1.87
N PHE A 132 -31.22 -12.35 1.43
CA PHE A 132 -32.61 -12.13 0.97
C PHE A 132 -32.86 -12.67 -0.45
N SER A 133 -31.82 -12.89 -1.24
CA SER A 133 -31.92 -13.46 -2.59
C SER A 133 -30.81 -14.44 -2.88
N GLN A 134 -31.10 -15.42 -3.75
CA GLN A 134 -30.13 -16.39 -4.25
C GLN A 134 -29.39 -15.84 -5.49
N PRO A 135 -28.12 -16.22 -5.71
CA PRO A 135 -27.38 -15.80 -6.90
C PRO A 135 -27.97 -16.43 -8.16
N THR A 136 -28.02 -15.64 -9.22
CA THR A 136 -28.35 -16.18 -10.55
C THR A 136 -27.11 -16.77 -11.21
N VAL A 137 -27.31 -17.48 -12.34
CA VAL A 137 -26.21 -17.98 -13.17
C VAL A 137 -25.26 -16.86 -13.60
N GLY A 138 -25.78 -15.66 -13.87
CA GLY A 138 -24.97 -14.48 -14.21
C GLY A 138 -24.08 -14.03 -13.06
N ASP A 139 -24.58 -14.05 -11.83
CA ASP A 139 -23.80 -13.67 -10.64
C ASP A 139 -22.65 -14.65 -10.39
N VAL A 140 -22.94 -15.95 -10.54
CA VAL A 140 -21.93 -17.00 -10.40
C VAL A 140 -20.83 -16.82 -11.44
N PHE A 141 -21.18 -16.55 -12.70
CA PHE A 141 -20.21 -16.31 -13.76
C PHE A 141 -19.34 -15.07 -13.52
N VAL A 142 -19.96 -13.96 -13.10
CA VAL A 142 -19.25 -12.72 -12.76
C VAL A 142 -18.34 -12.94 -11.55
N GLY A 143 -18.78 -13.68 -10.54
CA GLY A 143 -17.99 -14.03 -9.37
C GLY A 143 -16.76 -14.90 -9.70
N PHE A 144 -16.91 -15.92 -10.56
CA PHE A 144 -15.76 -16.68 -11.08
C PHE A 144 -14.79 -15.80 -11.85
N THR A 145 -15.32 -14.88 -12.67
CA THR A 145 -14.49 -13.94 -13.43
C THR A 145 -13.71 -13.02 -12.49
N LEU A 146 -14.35 -12.49 -11.45
CA LEU A 146 -13.68 -11.69 -10.41
C LEU A 146 -12.57 -12.48 -9.72
N LEU A 147 -12.85 -13.71 -9.29
CA LEU A 147 -11.86 -14.57 -8.63
C LEU A 147 -10.66 -14.84 -9.54
N ALA A 148 -10.89 -15.15 -10.82
CA ALA A 148 -9.83 -15.35 -11.80
C ALA A 148 -8.99 -14.09 -12.02
N LEU A 149 -9.64 -12.91 -12.10
CA LEU A 149 -8.96 -11.62 -12.23
C LEU A 149 -8.08 -11.32 -11.00
N VAL A 150 -8.59 -11.57 -9.78
CA VAL A 150 -7.82 -11.36 -8.54
C VAL A 150 -6.59 -12.26 -8.49
N ILE A 151 -6.74 -13.55 -8.85
CA ILE A 151 -5.61 -14.49 -8.89
C ILE A 151 -4.57 -14.08 -9.93
N GLU A 152 -5.01 -13.69 -11.13
CA GLU A 152 -4.11 -13.23 -12.19
C GLU A 152 -3.40 -11.92 -11.80
N LEU A 153 -4.10 -11.00 -11.13
CA LEU A 153 -3.50 -9.77 -10.64
C LEU A 153 -2.49 -10.03 -9.52
N CYS A 154 -2.79 -10.96 -8.60
CA CYS A 154 -1.86 -11.44 -7.59
C CYS A 154 -0.59 -12.03 -8.23
N ARG A 155 -0.74 -12.84 -9.28
CA ARG A 155 0.38 -13.41 -10.04
C ARG A 155 1.24 -12.34 -10.70
N ARG A 156 0.64 -11.29 -11.27
CA ARG A 156 1.36 -10.19 -11.92
C ARG A 156 2.10 -9.31 -10.92
N SER A 157 1.43 -8.96 -9.81
CA SER A 157 1.95 -8.01 -8.83
C SER A 157 2.96 -8.63 -7.87
N VAL A 158 2.66 -9.80 -7.31
CA VAL A 158 3.49 -10.46 -6.28
C VAL A 158 4.33 -11.58 -6.88
N GLY A 159 3.75 -12.37 -7.79
CA GLY A 159 4.42 -13.52 -8.41
C GLY A 159 4.00 -14.87 -7.88
N TRP A 160 4.64 -15.91 -8.42
CA TRP A 160 4.25 -17.30 -8.21
C TRP A 160 4.32 -17.78 -6.77
N GLY A 161 5.14 -17.16 -5.91
CA GLY A 161 5.23 -17.54 -4.50
C GLY A 161 3.87 -17.46 -3.81
N LEU A 162 3.27 -16.26 -3.75
CA LEU A 162 1.95 -16.08 -3.15
C LEU A 162 0.83 -16.73 -3.98
N THR A 163 0.88 -16.64 -5.30
CA THR A 163 -0.16 -17.22 -6.17
C THR A 163 -0.26 -18.73 -6.02
N SER A 164 0.87 -19.45 -5.95
CA SER A 164 0.85 -20.91 -5.78
C SER A 164 0.23 -21.31 -4.43
N LEU A 165 0.53 -20.58 -3.36
CA LEU A 165 -0.12 -20.80 -2.07
C LEU A 165 -1.64 -20.60 -2.16
N VAL A 166 -2.10 -19.53 -2.80
CA VAL A 166 -3.54 -19.27 -3.02
C VAL A 166 -4.18 -20.41 -3.82
N LEU A 167 -3.54 -20.88 -4.89
CA LEU A 167 -4.04 -22.00 -5.69
C LEU A 167 -4.13 -23.31 -4.90
N VAL A 168 -3.13 -23.60 -4.06
CA VAL A 168 -3.15 -24.79 -3.18
C VAL A 168 -4.30 -24.69 -2.17
N LEU A 169 -4.51 -23.53 -1.56
CA LEU A 169 -5.61 -23.31 -0.63
C LEU A 169 -6.97 -23.40 -1.33
N LEU A 170 -7.12 -22.88 -2.55
CA LEU A 170 -8.34 -23.03 -3.34
C LEU A 170 -8.64 -24.48 -3.72
N VAL A 171 -7.61 -25.26 -4.09
CA VAL A 171 -7.74 -26.70 -4.32
C VAL A 171 -8.19 -27.38 -3.02
N PHE A 172 -7.60 -27.03 -1.87
CA PHE A 172 -8.06 -27.54 -0.59
C PHE A 172 -9.53 -27.18 -0.32
N THR A 173 -9.95 -25.94 -0.58
CA THR A 173 -11.35 -25.51 -0.42
C THR A 173 -12.30 -26.34 -1.29
N VAL A 174 -11.95 -26.67 -2.53
CA VAL A 174 -12.83 -27.47 -3.41
C VAL A 174 -12.82 -28.96 -3.04
N PHE A 175 -11.64 -29.51 -2.70
CA PHE A 175 -11.43 -30.95 -2.52
C PHE A 175 -11.35 -31.41 -1.07
N GLY A 176 -11.51 -30.52 -0.08
CA GLY A 176 -11.38 -30.86 1.34
C GLY A 176 -12.42 -31.86 1.83
N HIS A 177 -13.52 -32.07 1.10
CA HIS A 177 -14.49 -33.13 1.38
C HIS A 177 -13.94 -34.55 1.19
N TRP A 178 -12.84 -34.72 0.45
CA TRP A 178 -12.11 -35.98 0.32
C TRP A 178 -10.95 -36.13 1.32
N MET A 179 -10.64 -35.10 2.11
CA MET A 179 -9.54 -35.18 3.08
C MET A 179 -9.91 -36.06 4.28
N PRO A 180 -8.97 -36.84 4.84
CA PRO A 180 -9.20 -37.61 6.05
C PRO A 180 -9.03 -36.77 7.33
N GLY A 181 -9.67 -37.19 8.41
CA GLY A 181 -9.46 -36.64 9.75
C GLY A 181 -9.96 -35.20 9.92
N ALA A 182 -9.24 -34.41 10.73
CA ALA A 182 -9.64 -33.06 11.13
C ALA A 182 -9.61 -32.01 10.01
N LEU A 183 -8.99 -32.32 8.86
CA LEU A 183 -8.94 -31.41 7.71
C LEU A 183 -10.14 -31.58 6.77
N ARG A 184 -11.05 -32.52 7.06
CA ARG A 184 -12.25 -32.75 6.27
C ARG A 184 -13.30 -31.67 6.52
N HIS A 185 -13.87 -31.12 5.46
CA HIS A 185 -15.06 -30.27 5.53
C HIS A 185 -16.13 -30.77 4.57
N ASP A 186 -17.38 -30.35 4.75
CA ASP A 186 -18.47 -30.76 3.86
C ASP A 186 -18.33 -30.14 2.46
N ASN A 187 -18.93 -30.82 1.49
CA ASN A 187 -19.02 -30.30 0.13
C ASN A 187 -20.10 -29.21 0.07
N PHE A 188 -19.89 -28.20 -0.76
CA PHE A 188 -20.82 -27.10 -0.94
C PHE A 188 -21.13 -26.86 -2.41
N GLY A 189 -22.32 -26.31 -2.68
CA GLY A 189 -22.73 -25.98 -4.02
C GLY A 189 -21.86 -24.88 -4.63
N VAL A 190 -21.70 -24.91 -5.95
CA VAL A 190 -20.98 -23.86 -6.72
C VAL A 190 -21.48 -22.44 -6.41
N PRO A 191 -22.79 -22.18 -6.25
CA PRO A 191 -23.26 -20.83 -5.89
C PRO A 191 -22.75 -20.37 -4.52
N TYR A 192 -22.75 -21.27 -3.53
CA TYR A 192 -22.25 -20.98 -2.19
C TYR A 192 -20.73 -20.78 -2.18
N PHE A 193 -19.98 -21.56 -2.96
CA PHE A 193 -18.54 -21.35 -3.14
C PHE A 193 -18.23 -19.93 -3.62
N ILE A 194 -18.93 -19.47 -4.66
CA ILE A 194 -18.73 -18.11 -5.17
C ILE A 194 -19.15 -17.07 -4.14
N GLU A 195 -20.27 -17.27 -3.46
CA GLU A 195 -20.72 -16.38 -2.38
C GLU A 195 -19.64 -16.21 -1.30
N MET A 196 -19.05 -17.32 -0.81
CA MET A 196 -17.97 -17.30 0.16
C MET A 196 -16.71 -16.59 -0.36
N MET A 197 -16.34 -16.83 -1.63
CA MET A 197 -15.11 -16.28 -2.21
C MET A 197 -15.25 -14.81 -2.59
N THR A 198 -16.45 -14.34 -2.91
CA THR A 198 -16.65 -12.96 -3.38
C THR A 198 -17.34 -12.08 -2.36
N ILE A 199 -18.52 -12.44 -1.84
CA ILE A 199 -19.43 -11.49 -1.20
C ILE A 199 -19.35 -11.51 0.32
N MET A 200 -19.15 -12.69 0.89
CA MET A 200 -19.04 -12.80 2.34
C MET A 200 -17.93 -11.91 2.89
N GLU A 201 -18.04 -11.58 4.16
CA GLU A 201 -17.11 -10.71 4.90
C GLU A 201 -15.64 -11.20 4.86
N ASN A 202 -15.43 -12.48 4.59
CA ASN A 202 -14.11 -13.12 4.42
C ASN A 202 -13.68 -13.28 2.94
N GLY A 203 -14.53 -12.87 1.99
CA GLY A 203 -14.30 -12.95 0.56
C GLY A 203 -13.64 -11.69 -0.02
N VAL A 204 -13.64 -11.57 -1.36
CA VAL A 204 -13.01 -10.45 -2.08
C VAL A 204 -13.60 -9.08 -1.68
N PHE A 205 -14.92 -8.98 -1.47
CA PHE A 205 -15.59 -7.75 -1.02
C PHE A 205 -15.53 -7.56 0.51
N GLY A 206 -14.80 -8.42 1.21
CA GLY A 206 -14.68 -8.39 2.66
C GLY A 206 -13.64 -7.41 3.20
N ALA A 207 -13.33 -7.59 4.49
CA ALA A 207 -12.41 -6.76 5.26
C ALA A 207 -11.05 -6.50 4.56
N PRO A 208 -10.38 -7.48 3.89
CA PRO A 208 -9.08 -7.22 3.27
C PRO A 208 -9.12 -6.14 2.19
N LEU A 209 -10.18 -6.11 1.37
CA LEU A 209 -10.31 -5.13 0.30
C LEU A 209 -10.86 -3.80 0.82
N GLU A 210 -11.72 -3.82 1.84
CA GLU A 210 -12.13 -2.63 2.59
C GLU A 210 -10.93 -1.87 3.13
N VAL A 211 -10.10 -2.56 3.92
CA VAL A 211 -8.91 -2.00 4.54
C VAL A 211 -7.98 -1.40 3.47
N ALA A 212 -7.82 -2.13 2.36
CA ALA A 212 -7.07 -1.65 1.21
C ALA A 212 -7.67 -0.38 0.60
N ALA A 213 -8.98 -0.36 0.37
CA ALA A 213 -9.71 0.70 -0.32
C ALA A 213 -9.99 1.95 0.52
N THR A 214 -9.72 1.92 1.83
CA THR A 214 -10.07 3.02 2.75
C THR A 214 -8.85 3.73 3.31
N TYR A 215 -8.00 3.04 4.07
CA TYR A 215 -6.86 3.67 4.75
C TYR A 215 -5.50 3.16 4.28
N ALA A 216 -5.32 1.87 4.01
CA ALA A 216 -4.01 1.36 3.60
C ALA A 216 -3.54 2.01 2.28
N PHE A 217 -4.46 2.24 1.33
CA PHE A 217 -4.16 3.00 0.11
C PHE A 217 -3.63 4.41 0.39
N LEU A 218 -4.20 5.13 1.36
CA LEU A 218 -3.78 6.50 1.70
C LEU A 218 -2.39 6.55 2.35
N PHE A 219 -2.02 5.53 3.12
CA PHE A 219 -0.67 5.43 3.68
C PHE A 219 0.38 5.11 2.61
N VAL A 220 0.05 4.24 1.65
CA VAL A 220 0.91 4.01 0.49
C VAL A 220 1.07 5.29 -0.33
N LEU A 221 -0.02 6.02 -0.53
CA LEU A 221 0.00 7.32 -1.18
C LEU A 221 0.89 8.31 -0.42
N PHE A 222 0.73 8.43 0.90
CA PHE A 222 1.60 9.24 1.75
C PHE A 222 3.07 8.88 1.54
N GLY A 223 3.43 7.59 1.55
CA GLY A 223 4.78 7.11 1.30
C GLY A 223 5.34 7.56 -0.06
N ASN A 224 4.52 7.51 -1.12
CA ASN A 224 4.91 8.00 -2.45
C ASN A 224 5.12 9.52 -2.47
N PHE A 225 4.21 10.30 -1.89
CA PHE A 225 4.36 11.76 -1.80
C PHE A 225 5.60 12.13 -0.98
N PHE A 226 5.84 11.42 0.11
CA PHE A 226 6.99 11.60 0.97
C PHE A 226 8.30 11.31 0.24
N GLU A 227 8.37 10.20 -0.51
CA GLU A 227 9.52 9.83 -1.35
C GLU A 227 9.81 10.90 -2.40
N LYS A 228 8.82 11.29 -3.21
CA LYS A 228 8.95 12.32 -4.25
C LYS A 228 9.30 13.71 -3.72
N SER A 229 8.94 14.00 -2.47
CA SER A 229 9.36 15.23 -1.80
C SER A 229 10.83 15.23 -1.36
N GLY A 230 11.54 14.09 -1.47
CA GLY A 230 12.95 13.92 -1.09
C GLY A 230 13.18 13.23 0.26
N GLY A 231 12.12 12.68 0.88
CA GLY A 231 12.19 12.09 2.21
C GLY A 231 13.05 10.82 2.31
N GLY A 232 13.23 10.08 1.21
CA GLY A 232 14.10 8.89 1.19
C GLY A 232 15.57 9.21 1.48
N GLN A 233 16.09 10.32 0.92
CA GLN A 233 17.48 10.74 1.15
C GLN A 233 17.71 11.14 2.62
N LEU A 234 16.73 11.78 3.24
CA LEU A 234 16.81 12.15 4.65
C LEU A 234 17.07 10.94 5.55
N PHE A 235 16.37 9.83 5.34
CA PHE A 235 16.56 8.66 6.19
C PHE A 235 17.94 8.04 6.03
N PHE A 236 18.48 8.03 4.81
CA PHE A 236 19.85 7.60 4.60
C PHE A 236 20.87 8.53 5.28
N ASP A 237 20.69 9.84 5.18
CA ASP A 237 21.57 10.82 5.82
C ASP A 237 21.55 10.68 7.34
N LEU A 238 20.36 10.51 7.95
CA LEU A 238 20.23 10.26 9.38
C LEU A 238 20.85 8.93 9.81
N ALA A 239 20.59 7.87 9.06
CA ALA A 239 21.12 6.53 9.35
C ALA A 239 22.65 6.50 9.24
N SER A 240 23.21 7.09 8.18
CA SER A 240 24.66 7.16 7.97
C SER A 240 25.35 8.07 8.98
N ALA A 241 24.71 9.14 9.44
CA ALA A 241 25.24 9.99 10.51
C ALA A 241 25.49 9.21 11.82
N VAL A 242 24.60 8.26 12.15
CA VAL A 242 24.66 7.47 13.38
C VAL A 242 25.58 6.25 13.23
N THR A 243 25.50 5.57 12.08
CA THR A 243 26.12 4.25 11.89
C THR A 243 27.36 4.25 11.00
N GLY A 244 27.56 5.29 10.17
CA GLY A 244 28.55 5.29 9.11
C GLY A 244 29.99 5.19 9.59
N ARG A 245 30.29 5.71 10.78
CA ARG A 245 31.63 5.64 11.40
C ARG A 245 31.98 4.27 11.99
N MET A 246 31.00 3.37 12.08
CA MET A 246 31.20 2.02 12.61
C MET A 246 31.77 1.09 11.52
N ARG A 247 32.43 -0.01 11.91
CA ARG A 247 32.82 -1.08 10.98
C ARG A 247 31.58 -1.63 10.25
N GLY A 248 31.64 -1.82 8.94
CA GLY A 248 30.47 -2.15 8.13
C GLY A 248 29.42 -1.03 8.08
N GLY A 249 29.86 0.23 8.17
CA GLY A 249 28.98 1.40 8.27
C GLY A 249 27.96 1.50 7.14
N ALA A 250 28.32 1.08 5.92
CA ALA A 250 27.40 1.05 4.78
C ALA A 250 26.21 0.09 4.99
N ALA A 251 26.47 -1.11 5.49
CA ALA A 251 25.43 -2.12 5.72
C ALA A 251 24.55 -1.74 6.93
N LYS A 252 25.13 -1.17 7.98
CA LYS A 252 24.36 -0.65 9.14
C LYS A 252 23.50 0.55 8.76
N ALA A 253 24.03 1.46 7.95
CA ALA A 253 23.29 2.59 7.43
C ALA A 253 22.11 2.13 6.56
N CYS A 254 22.31 1.10 5.73
CA CYS A 254 21.24 0.44 4.98
C CYS A 254 20.14 -0.10 5.92
N VAL A 255 20.50 -0.94 6.91
CA VAL A 255 19.52 -1.51 7.85
C VAL A 255 18.73 -0.43 8.60
N THR A 256 19.41 0.61 9.07
CA THR A 256 18.75 1.71 9.79
C THR A 256 17.90 2.57 8.86
N ALA A 257 18.37 2.87 7.65
CA ALA A 257 17.62 3.67 6.67
C ALA A 257 16.36 2.95 6.19
N SER A 258 16.46 1.66 5.84
CA SER A 258 15.30 0.83 5.50
C SER A 258 14.36 0.64 6.69
N GLY A 259 14.88 0.57 7.91
CA GLY A 259 14.02 0.65 9.10
C GLY A 259 13.19 1.92 9.17
N LEU A 260 13.85 3.06 9.04
CA LEU A 260 13.18 4.36 9.10
C LEU A 260 12.19 4.54 7.93
N TYR A 261 12.58 4.24 6.70
CA TYR A 261 11.70 4.37 5.53
C TYR A 261 10.60 3.31 5.50
N GLY A 262 10.93 2.06 5.82
CA GLY A 262 9.99 0.94 5.90
C GLY A 262 8.89 1.16 6.92
N SER A 263 9.21 1.79 8.05
CA SER A 263 8.20 2.14 9.06
C SER A 263 7.14 3.15 8.59
N ILE A 264 7.47 3.90 7.52
CA ILE A 264 6.62 4.90 6.89
C ILE A 264 5.91 4.34 5.65
N SER A 265 6.64 3.65 4.78
CA SER A 265 6.08 3.11 3.55
C SER A 265 5.22 1.88 3.77
N GLY A 266 5.47 1.11 4.84
CA GLY A 266 4.73 -0.11 5.16
C GLY A 266 4.89 -1.24 4.14
N SER A 267 5.72 -1.04 3.12
CA SER A 267 5.79 -1.89 1.95
C SER A 267 7.24 -2.28 1.69
N PRO A 268 7.61 -3.56 1.95
CA PRO A 268 8.96 -4.05 1.68
C PRO A 268 9.40 -3.81 0.24
N THR A 269 8.48 -3.94 -0.72
CA THR A 269 8.78 -3.70 -2.14
C THR A 269 9.01 -2.23 -2.45
N ALA A 270 8.28 -1.31 -1.80
CA ALA A 270 8.48 0.13 -2.00
C ALA A 270 9.77 0.61 -1.34
N ASP A 271 10.10 0.03 -0.19
CA ASP A 271 11.34 0.27 0.53
C ASP A 271 12.55 -0.13 -0.31
N VAL A 272 12.65 -1.40 -0.76
CA VAL A 272 13.74 -1.84 -1.65
C VAL A 272 13.81 -1.01 -2.94
N ALA A 273 12.67 -0.59 -3.50
CA ALA A 273 12.65 0.25 -4.70
C ALA A 273 13.18 1.67 -4.47
N THR A 274 13.12 2.16 -3.23
CA THR A 274 13.53 3.51 -2.84
C THR A 274 14.94 3.52 -2.26
N THR A 275 15.20 2.70 -1.23
CA THR A 275 16.49 2.65 -0.56
C THR A 275 17.50 1.82 -1.33
N GLY A 276 17.08 0.73 -1.98
CA GLY A 276 17.96 -0.19 -2.69
C GLY A 276 18.84 0.44 -3.77
N PRO A 277 18.33 1.32 -4.65
CA PRO A 277 19.15 2.05 -5.63
C PRO A 277 20.23 2.93 -5.00
N LEU A 278 20.09 3.33 -3.73
CA LEU A 278 21.07 4.11 -2.99
C LEU A 278 22.02 3.20 -2.20
N THR A 279 21.48 2.28 -1.41
CA THR A 279 22.24 1.47 -0.44
C THR A 279 23.06 0.37 -1.11
N ILE A 280 22.51 -0.34 -2.10
CA ILE A 280 23.18 -1.47 -2.75
C ILE A 280 24.46 -1.03 -3.48
N PRO A 281 24.47 0.05 -4.30
CA PRO A 281 25.71 0.51 -4.93
C PRO A 281 26.76 0.96 -3.92
N ILE A 282 26.35 1.61 -2.82
CA ILE A 282 27.26 2.05 -1.75
C ILE A 282 27.91 0.84 -1.09
N MET A 283 27.13 -0.15 -0.66
CA MET A 283 27.64 -1.41 -0.10
C MET A 283 28.64 -2.09 -1.05
N LYS A 284 28.30 -2.17 -2.34
CA LYS A 284 29.20 -2.75 -3.35
C LYS A 284 30.51 -1.99 -3.52
N ARG A 285 30.47 -0.66 -3.52
CA ARG A 285 31.69 0.19 -3.58
C ARG A 285 32.58 -0.02 -2.35
N MET A 286 31.98 -0.32 -1.21
CA MET A 286 32.68 -0.66 0.04
C MET A 286 33.21 -2.11 0.08
N GLY A 287 33.08 -2.87 -1.02
CA GLY A 287 33.60 -4.24 -1.13
C GLY A 287 32.62 -5.34 -0.71
N ILE A 288 31.36 -5.01 -0.40
CA ILE A 288 30.34 -6.00 -0.07
C ILE A 288 29.86 -6.70 -1.36
N PRO A 289 29.89 -8.06 -1.44
CA PRO A 289 29.42 -8.79 -2.61
C PRO A 289 27.96 -8.45 -2.96
N ALA A 290 27.65 -8.37 -4.26
CA ALA A 290 26.32 -7.96 -4.72
C ALA A 290 25.17 -8.81 -4.18
N ALA A 291 25.39 -10.13 -4.04
CA ALA A 291 24.40 -11.04 -3.47
C ALA A 291 24.10 -10.71 -1.99
N ARG A 292 25.15 -10.44 -1.20
CA ARG A 292 25.01 -10.07 0.22
C ARG A 292 24.38 -8.69 0.37
N ALA A 293 24.79 -7.71 -0.43
CA ALA A 293 24.18 -6.38 -0.43
C ALA A 293 22.68 -6.44 -0.73
N GLY A 294 22.27 -7.22 -1.74
CA GLY A 294 20.85 -7.43 -2.06
C GLY A 294 20.09 -8.17 -0.96
N ALA A 295 20.71 -9.15 -0.32
CA ALA A 295 20.10 -9.89 0.79
C ALA A 295 19.91 -9.00 2.03
N ILE A 296 20.90 -8.19 2.40
CA ILE A 296 20.81 -7.24 3.51
C ILE A 296 19.67 -6.26 3.27
N GLU A 297 19.63 -5.63 2.10
CA GLU A 297 18.59 -4.68 1.72
C GLU A 297 17.20 -5.34 1.76
N ALA A 298 17.02 -6.48 1.09
CA ALA A 298 15.73 -7.18 1.05
C ALA A 298 15.23 -7.61 2.44
N THR A 299 16.15 -8.05 3.31
CA THR A 299 15.80 -8.47 4.67
C THR A 299 15.48 -7.26 5.54
N ALA A 300 16.29 -6.19 5.48
CA ALA A 300 16.01 -4.96 6.22
C ALA A 300 14.65 -4.37 5.83
N SER A 301 14.37 -4.26 4.53
CA SER A 301 13.10 -3.73 4.04
C SER A 301 11.88 -4.57 4.40
N SER A 302 12.05 -5.90 4.56
CA SER A 302 10.96 -6.78 5.00
C SER A 302 10.49 -6.45 6.42
N GLY A 303 11.39 -5.99 7.30
CA GLY A 303 11.07 -5.58 8.66
C GLY A 303 10.21 -4.32 8.76
N GLY A 304 10.22 -3.48 7.72
CA GLY A 304 9.47 -2.21 7.67
C GLY A 304 7.97 -2.42 7.89
N ALA A 305 7.43 -3.54 7.42
CA ALA A 305 6.02 -3.89 7.59
C ALA A 305 5.60 -4.13 9.05
N MET A 306 6.54 -4.30 9.98
CA MET A 306 6.25 -4.50 11.41
C MET A 306 6.54 -3.27 12.26
N LEU A 307 7.39 -2.36 11.78
CA LEU A 307 7.87 -1.22 12.55
C LEU A 307 6.87 -0.05 12.46
N PRO A 308 6.35 0.45 13.60
CA PRO A 308 5.49 1.64 13.63
C PRO A 308 6.23 2.88 13.11
N PRO A 309 5.54 3.88 12.54
CA PRO A 309 4.13 4.21 12.81
C PRO A 309 3.09 3.82 11.75
N VAL A 310 3.50 3.42 10.53
CA VAL A 310 2.56 3.06 9.45
C VAL A 310 2.41 1.54 9.33
N MET A 311 3.51 0.79 9.47
CA MET A 311 3.51 -0.67 9.36
C MET A 311 2.92 -1.16 8.02
N GLY A 312 2.83 -2.47 7.82
CA GLY A 312 2.24 -3.06 6.62
C GLY A 312 0.73 -3.16 6.67
N ALA A 313 0.13 -3.41 5.50
CA ALA A 313 -1.32 -3.61 5.31
C ALA A 313 -1.96 -4.63 6.26
N VAL A 314 -1.18 -5.60 6.74
CA VAL A 314 -1.65 -6.62 7.69
C VAL A 314 -2.05 -6.02 9.04
N ALA A 315 -1.34 -5.00 9.54
CA ALA A 315 -1.67 -4.37 10.82
C ALA A 315 -3.03 -3.67 10.80
N PHE A 316 -3.36 -3.11 9.63
CA PHE A 316 -4.63 -2.49 9.33
C PHE A 316 -5.77 -3.53 9.29
N ILE A 317 -5.58 -4.65 8.59
CA ILE A 317 -6.52 -5.77 8.56
C ILE A 317 -6.73 -6.35 9.98
N MET A 318 -5.68 -6.45 10.78
CA MET A 318 -5.79 -6.89 12.17
C MET A 318 -6.63 -5.94 13.01
N SER A 319 -6.47 -4.63 12.84
CA SER A 319 -7.25 -3.62 13.58
C SER A 319 -8.74 -3.77 13.32
N ASP A 320 -9.07 -4.01 12.05
CA ASP A 320 -10.43 -4.19 11.58
C ASP A 320 -11.06 -5.49 12.11
N LEU A 321 -10.40 -6.63 11.85
CA LEU A 321 -10.91 -7.95 12.22
C LEU A 321 -11.02 -8.16 13.74
N THR A 322 -10.13 -7.55 14.53
CA THR A 322 -10.12 -7.71 16.00
C THR A 322 -10.89 -6.61 16.72
N GLY A 323 -11.26 -5.52 16.04
CA GLY A 323 -11.79 -4.31 16.65
C GLY A 323 -10.81 -3.60 17.59
N ILE A 324 -9.54 -4.01 17.65
CA ILE A 324 -8.51 -3.38 18.47
C ILE A 324 -8.00 -2.15 17.74
N ALA A 325 -7.97 -1.01 18.43
CA ALA A 325 -7.44 0.23 17.87
C ALA A 325 -6.01 0.06 17.33
N TYR A 326 -5.76 0.55 16.12
CA TYR A 326 -4.45 0.47 15.44
C TYR A 326 -3.29 0.91 16.33
N ALA A 327 -3.44 2.00 17.10
CA ALA A 327 -2.40 2.48 18.00
C ALA A 327 -1.98 1.45 19.07
N SER A 328 -2.90 0.58 19.50
CA SER A 328 -2.58 -0.52 20.41
C SER A 328 -1.81 -1.64 19.71
N ILE A 329 -2.17 -1.97 18.47
CA ILE A 329 -1.43 -2.94 17.63
C ILE A 329 -0.02 -2.43 17.35
N ALA A 330 0.10 -1.16 16.96
CA ALA A 330 1.39 -0.51 16.72
C ALA A 330 2.27 -0.49 17.98
N ARG A 331 1.71 -0.18 19.16
CA ARG A 331 2.47 -0.27 20.42
C ARG A 331 2.94 -1.69 20.70
N ALA A 332 2.10 -2.70 20.46
CA ALA A 332 2.45 -4.10 20.64
C ALA A 332 3.54 -4.58 19.67
N SER A 333 3.60 -4.03 18.45
CA SER A 333 4.58 -4.43 17.44
C SER A 333 5.98 -3.82 17.64
N VAL A 334 6.13 -2.79 18.49
CA VAL A 334 7.42 -2.15 18.76
C VAL A 334 8.47 -3.18 19.20
N LEU A 335 8.14 -4.02 20.18
CA LEU A 335 9.11 -4.98 20.72
C LEU A 335 9.52 -6.04 19.67
N PRO A 336 8.58 -6.73 18.98
CA PRO A 336 8.93 -7.61 17.86
C PRO A 336 9.76 -6.94 16.77
N ALA A 337 9.42 -5.71 16.38
CA ALA A 337 10.14 -4.99 15.34
C ALA A 337 11.57 -4.64 15.80
N LEU A 338 11.76 -4.19 17.04
CA LEU A 338 13.09 -3.92 17.58
C LEU A 338 13.95 -5.18 17.65
N LEU A 339 13.38 -6.31 18.06
CA LEU A 339 14.10 -7.59 18.08
C LEU A 339 14.49 -8.06 16.67
N TYR A 340 13.60 -7.86 15.69
CA TYR A 340 13.89 -8.16 14.29
C TYR A 340 15.07 -7.33 13.77
N TYR A 341 15.02 -6.01 13.92
CA TYR A 341 16.10 -5.12 13.47
C TYR A 341 17.39 -5.31 14.27
N LEU A 342 17.31 -5.61 15.57
CA LEU A 342 18.49 -5.95 16.38
C LEU A 342 19.16 -7.23 15.84
N SER A 343 18.37 -8.25 15.49
CA SER A 343 18.89 -9.50 14.94
C SER A 343 19.62 -9.28 13.62
N ILE A 344 19.04 -8.49 12.72
CA ILE A 344 19.70 -8.11 11.45
C ILE A 344 20.96 -7.29 11.74
N TYR A 345 20.88 -6.34 12.67
CA TYR A 345 22.00 -5.47 13.01
C TYR A 345 23.19 -6.26 13.57
N LEU A 346 22.94 -7.23 14.46
CA LEU A 346 23.95 -8.13 15.00
C LEU A 346 24.56 -9.01 13.90
N LEU A 347 23.74 -9.55 13.00
CA LEU A 347 24.21 -10.35 11.87
C LEU A 347 25.14 -9.54 10.95
N VAL A 348 24.71 -8.35 10.55
CA VAL A 348 25.49 -7.43 9.71
C VAL A 348 26.76 -6.99 10.43
N HIS A 349 26.71 -6.72 11.73
CA HIS A 349 27.89 -6.38 12.52
C HIS A 349 28.91 -7.52 12.53
N ASN A 350 28.47 -8.74 12.84
CA ASN A 350 29.36 -9.90 12.92
C ASN A 350 30.00 -10.21 11.56
N GLU A 351 29.24 -10.09 10.48
CA GLU A 351 29.73 -10.27 9.13
C GLU A 351 30.74 -9.18 8.73
N ALA A 352 30.46 -7.92 9.09
CA ALA A 352 31.40 -6.81 8.88
C ALA A 352 32.72 -7.02 9.63
N VAL A 353 32.68 -7.56 10.85
CA VAL A 353 33.89 -7.91 11.62
C VAL A 353 34.63 -9.06 10.95
N ARG A 354 33.92 -10.13 10.55
CA ARG A 354 34.48 -11.32 9.91
C ARG A 354 35.19 -11.00 8.60
N HIS A 355 34.63 -10.09 7.82
CA HIS A 355 35.18 -9.67 6.52
C HIS A 355 36.03 -8.40 6.58
N ASN A 356 36.27 -7.87 7.79
CA ASN A 356 37.03 -6.64 8.02
C ASN A 356 36.53 -5.45 7.17
N GLU A 357 35.21 -5.28 7.09
CA GLU A 357 34.57 -4.22 6.31
C GLU A 357 34.83 -2.84 6.92
N ALA A 358 35.28 -1.90 6.07
CA ALA A 358 35.62 -0.55 6.48
C ALA A 358 34.38 0.29 6.85
N PRO A 359 34.54 1.31 7.71
CA PRO A 359 33.54 2.37 7.88
C PRO A 359 33.30 3.15 6.59
N LEU A 360 32.19 3.88 6.53
CA LEU A 360 31.95 4.83 5.43
C LEU A 360 33.02 5.94 5.44
N PRO A 361 33.44 6.41 4.25
CA PRO A 361 34.33 7.57 4.12
C PRO A 361 33.73 8.81 4.81
N PRO A 362 34.50 9.59 5.59
CA PRO A 362 33.97 10.74 6.34
C PRO A 362 33.28 11.81 5.48
N ASP A 363 33.71 11.96 4.22
CA ASP A 363 33.13 12.86 3.21
C ASP A 363 31.73 12.44 2.75
N GLN A 364 31.38 11.17 2.92
CA GLN A 364 30.06 10.61 2.57
C GLN A 364 29.10 10.61 3.76
N ILE A 365 29.58 10.97 4.96
CA ILE A 365 28.74 11.03 6.17
C ILE A 365 28.28 12.45 6.40
N VAL A 366 26.99 12.70 6.16
CA VAL A 366 26.36 13.97 6.53
C VAL A 366 26.27 14.05 8.06
N PRO A 367 26.77 15.12 8.71
CA PRO A 367 26.64 15.27 10.16
C PRO A 367 25.16 15.33 10.58
N LEU A 368 24.81 14.69 11.71
CA LEU A 368 23.42 14.57 12.18
C LEU A 368 22.69 15.93 12.25
N GLY A 369 23.34 16.96 12.79
CA GLY A 369 22.75 18.30 12.87
C GLY A 369 22.44 18.90 11.49
N ARG A 370 23.28 18.65 10.48
CA ARG A 370 23.02 19.09 9.10
C ARG A 370 21.93 18.25 8.44
N ALA A 371 21.91 16.95 8.67
CA ALA A 371 20.85 16.07 8.17
C ALA A 371 19.47 16.50 8.71
N LEU A 372 19.37 16.78 10.01
CA LEU A 372 18.16 17.31 10.64
C LEU A 372 17.79 18.70 10.10
N ALA A 373 18.76 19.61 9.96
CA ALA A 373 18.54 20.95 9.44
C ALA A 373 18.15 20.98 7.95
N ASN A 374 18.57 19.98 7.17
CA ASN A 374 18.16 19.84 5.77
C ASN A 374 16.79 19.15 5.66
N GLY A 375 16.50 18.23 6.58
CA GLY A 375 15.31 17.36 6.56
C GLY A 375 14.13 17.78 7.41
N TRP A 376 14.18 18.89 8.15
CA TRP A 376 13.11 19.29 9.08
C TRP A 376 11.71 19.31 8.44
N ARG A 377 11.65 19.65 7.14
CA ARG A 377 10.40 19.71 6.35
C ARG A 377 9.75 18.34 6.18
N HIS A 378 10.54 17.27 6.18
CA HIS A 378 10.07 15.89 6.10
C HIS A 378 9.83 15.28 7.48
N LEU A 379 10.53 15.75 8.51
CA LEU A 379 10.27 15.33 9.89
C LEU A 379 8.91 15.81 10.40
N LEU A 380 8.47 17.00 9.99
CA LEU A 380 7.18 17.57 10.40
C LEU A 380 5.96 16.69 10.01
N PRO A 381 5.80 16.23 8.75
CA PRO A 381 4.72 15.31 8.38
C PRO A 381 4.74 13.99 9.16
N ILE A 382 5.92 13.43 9.44
CA ILE A 382 6.05 12.21 10.25
C ILE A 382 5.62 12.49 11.69
N GLY A 383 6.05 13.61 12.26
CA GLY A 383 5.64 14.04 13.60
C GLY A 383 4.13 14.26 13.69
N ALA A 384 3.53 14.91 12.69
CA ALA A 384 2.09 15.11 12.60
C ALA A 384 1.34 13.78 12.49
N LEU A 385 1.82 12.85 11.66
CA LEU A 385 1.28 11.50 11.53
C LEU A 385 1.25 10.77 12.89
N ILE A 386 2.39 10.75 13.59
CA ILE A 386 2.50 10.09 14.90
C ILE A 386 1.61 10.79 15.93
N ALA A 387 1.60 12.13 15.97
CA ALA A 387 0.80 12.89 16.93
C ALA A 387 -0.70 12.67 16.75
N LEU A 388 -1.20 12.69 15.50
CA LEU A 388 -2.60 12.42 15.21
C LEU A 388 -2.99 10.98 15.56
N LEU A 389 -2.12 10.02 15.29
CA LEU A 389 -2.36 8.62 15.63
C LEU A 389 -2.42 8.39 17.15
N VAL A 390 -1.50 8.99 17.90
CA VAL A 390 -1.47 8.93 19.38
C VAL A 390 -2.67 9.66 19.99
N ALA A 391 -3.14 10.74 19.36
CA ALA A 391 -4.36 11.44 19.75
C ALA A 391 -5.65 10.65 19.45
N GLY A 392 -5.55 9.47 18.83
CA GLY A 392 -6.69 8.57 18.58
C GLY A 392 -7.51 8.92 17.35
N TYR A 393 -6.99 9.75 16.44
CA TYR A 393 -7.65 9.97 15.14
C TYR A 393 -7.63 8.70 14.30
N THR A 394 -8.65 8.51 13.48
CA THR A 394 -8.73 7.36 12.58
C THR A 394 -7.56 7.37 11.58
N PRO A 395 -7.07 6.20 11.14
CA PRO A 395 -5.96 6.12 10.20
C PRO A 395 -6.15 6.92 8.91
N VAL A 396 -7.39 7.08 8.42
CA VAL A 396 -7.70 7.89 7.23
C VAL A 396 -7.36 9.36 7.45
N TYR A 397 -7.85 9.99 8.52
CA TYR A 397 -7.54 11.40 8.84
C TYR A 397 -6.04 11.61 9.04
N VAL A 398 -5.36 10.65 9.67
CA VAL A 398 -3.92 10.69 9.89
C VAL A 398 -3.17 10.71 8.56
N ALA A 399 -3.47 9.78 7.66
CA ALA A 399 -2.82 9.69 6.34
C ALA A 399 -3.14 10.90 5.45
N ALA A 400 -4.39 11.36 5.43
CA ALA A 400 -4.81 12.53 4.67
C ALA A 400 -4.12 13.81 5.17
N GLY A 401 -4.10 14.03 6.48
CA GLY A 401 -3.44 15.18 7.11
C GLY A 401 -1.93 15.18 6.89
N ALA A 402 -1.27 14.03 7.04
CA ALA A 402 0.17 13.89 6.81
C ALA A 402 0.53 14.11 5.32
N THR A 403 -0.27 13.59 4.39
CA THR A 403 -0.09 13.83 2.94
C THR A 403 -0.26 15.30 2.59
N ALA A 404 -1.28 15.96 3.13
CA ALA A 404 -1.47 17.40 2.96
C ALA A 404 -0.29 18.20 3.51
N ALA A 405 0.24 17.82 4.68
CA ALA A 405 1.43 18.44 5.25
C ALA A 405 2.67 18.28 4.34
N VAL A 406 2.89 17.10 3.75
CA VAL A 406 3.98 16.89 2.76
C VAL A 406 3.82 17.82 1.57
N ILE A 407 2.62 17.91 0.99
CA ILE A 407 2.34 18.75 -0.18
C ILE A 407 2.64 20.22 0.15
N VAL A 408 2.08 20.74 1.23
CA VAL A 408 2.25 22.15 1.63
C VAL A 408 3.71 22.45 1.96
N LEU A 409 4.38 21.58 2.73
CA LEU A 409 5.79 21.79 3.11
C LEU A 409 6.75 21.65 1.92
N SER A 410 6.40 20.86 0.91
CA SER A 410 7.18 20.75 -0.32
C SER A 410 7.30 22.09 -1.05
N TRP A 411 6.27 22.96 -0.99
CA TRP A 411 6.25 24.24 -1.69
C TRP A 411 7.30 25.23 -1.19
N PHE A 412 7.78 25.06 0.04
CA PHE A 412 8.87 25.88 0.59
C PHE A 412 10.25 25.46 0.05
N HIS A 413 10.36 24.37 -0.72
CA HIS A 413 11.58 23.92 -1.38
C HIS A 413 11.38 23.81 -2.91
N PRO A 414 11.73 24.84 -3.70
CA PRO A 414 11.47 24.82 -5.15
C PRO A 414 11.95 23.56 -5.89
N PRO A 415 13.12 22.97 -5.57
CA PRO A 415 13.56 21.73 -6.23
C PRO A 415 12.66 20.52 -6.00
N THR A 416 11.98 20.42 -4.85
CA THR A 416 11.14 19.26 -4.47
C THR A 416 9.65 19.61 -4.32
N ALA A 417 9.25 20.83 -4.70
CA ALA A 417 7.88 21.28 -4.66
C ALA A 417 6.95 20.40 -5.51
N ILE A 418 5.84 19.98 -4.92
CA ILE A 418 4.81 19.16 -5.57
C ILE A 418 3.81 20.11 -6.25
N GLY A 419 4.07 20.41 -7.52
CA GLY A 419 3.11 21.06 -8.41
C GLY A 419 2.15 20.06 -9.07
N PRO A 420 1.25 20.51 -9.97
CA PRO A 420 0.23 19.65 -10.59
C PRO A 420 0.81 18.43 -11.34
N ARG A 421 1.94 18.59 -12.04
CA ARG A 421 2.60 17.49 -12.75
C ARG A 421 3.16 16.43 -11.80
N ARG A 422 3.88 16.85 -10.77
CA ARG A 422 4.44 15.95 -9.75
C ARG A 422 3.36 15.29 -8.91
N PHE A 423 2.25 15.97 -8.66
CA PHE A 423 1.08 15.38 -7.99
C PHE A 423 0.61 14.14 -8.75
N VAL A 424 0.41 14.26 -10.06
CA VAL A 424 0.05 13.12 -10.92
C VAL A 424 1.11 12.02 -10.86
N GLU A 425 2.39 12.38 -10.87
CA GLU A 425 3.50 11.42 -10.75
C GLU A 425 3.56 10.71 -9.39
N CYS A 426 3.08 11.33 -8.30
CA CYS A 426 2.99 10.68 -6.99
C CYS A 426 1.82 9.69 -6.92
N CYS A 427 0.77 9.94 -7.71
CA CYS A 427 -0.43 9.11 -7.79
C CYS A 427 -0.27 7.88 -8.71
N THR A 428 0.63 7.95 -9.71
CA THR A 428 0.95 6.87 -10.66
C THR A 428 2.11 6.01 -10.21
#